data_AF-A0A7S1TNR2-F1
#
_entry.id   AF-A0A7S1TNR2-F1
#
_cell.length_a   1.000
_cell.length_b   1.000
_cell.length_c   1.000
_cell.angle_alpha   90.00
_cell.angle_beta   90.00
_cell.angle_gamma   90.00
#
_symmetry.space_group_name_H-M   'P 1'
#
loop_
_entity.id
_entity.type
_entity.pdbx_description
1 polymer ?
#
loop_
_entity_poly.entity_id
_entity_poly.type
_entity_poly.pdbx_seq_one_letter_code
_entity_poly.pdbx_strand_id
1 'polypeptide(L)'
;MIKREKFVIAFGGHSAAVAHGNYFEESSAHVLGRLLCPVLGELRVPVVVRNQAMGAHGGCPSCVNVANHYGADADMVMWDFGMTDHSEETRDLFVRQARPISATLTLTLTLT
;
A
#
# COMPACT_ATOMS: atom_id res chain seq x y z
N MET A 1 11.06 7.42 13.91
CA MET A 1 11.20 8.65 13.10
C MET A 1 10.84 8.33 11.66
N ILE A 2 9.81 8.97 11.11
CA ILE A 2 9.47 8.82 9.68
C ILE A 2 10.69 9.33 8.90
N LYS A 3 11.30 8.48 8.07
CA LYS A 3 12.56 8.79 7.40
C LYS A 3 12.40 9.76 6.21
N ARG A 4 11.16 10.12 5.85
CA ARG A 4 10.82 10.81 4.59
C ARG A 4 9.77 11.91 4.82
N GLU A 5 9.81 12.95 3.98
CA GLU A 5 8.92 14.13 4.04
C GLU A 5 7.44 13.83 3.74
N LYS A 6 7.09 12.58 3.45
CA LYS A 6 5.74 12.12 3.14
C LYS A 6 5.62 10.64 3.50
N PHE A 7 4.40 10.18 3.74
CA PHE A 7 4.06 8.78 3.95
C PHE A 7 3.40 8.22 2.69
N VAL A 8 4.02 7.23 2.07
CA VAL A 8 3.58 6.66 0.79
C VAL A 8 2.94 5.29 1.00
N ILE A 9 1.71 5.12 0.52
CA ILE A 9 0.98 3.86 0.55
C ILE A 9 0.72 3.42 -0.89
N ALA A 10 1.14 2.21 -1.23
CA ALA A 10 0.89 1.62 -2.55
C ALA A 10 -0.02 0.39 -2.45
N PHE A 11 -1.02 0.34 -3.32
CA PHE A 11 -2.00 -0.75 -3.39
C PHE A 11 -1.76 -1.58 -4.64
N GLY A 12 -1.64 -2.90 -4.44
CA GLY A 12 -1.72 -3.91 -5.48
C GLY A 12 -2.97 -4.76 -5.28
N GLY A 13 -3.57 -5.18 -6.39
CA GLY A 13 -4.69 -6.10 -6.32
C GLY A 13 -5.42 -6.27 -7.64
N HIS A 14 -6.58 -6.91 -7.55
CA HIS A 14 -7.45 -7.18 -8.69
C HIS A 14 -8.59 -6.13 -8.82
N SER A 15 -9.63 -6.47 -9.60
CA SER A 15 -10.81 -5.64 -9.85
C SER A 15 -11.46 -5.02 -8.61
N ALA A 16 -11.42 -5.68 -7.44
CA ALA A 16 -11.97 -5.13 -6.20
C ALA A 16 -11.13 -3.95 -5.69
N ALA A 17 -9.79 -4.09 -5.68
CA ALA A 17 -8.86 -3.03 -5.30
C ALA A 17 -8.86 -1.85 -6.29
N VAL A 18 -9.06 -2.11 -7.58
CA VAL A 18 -9.32 -1.06 -8.59
C VAL A 18 -10.61 -0.30 -8.28
N ALA A 19 -11.56 -0.96 -7.62
CA ALA A 19 -12.91 -0.50 -7.34
C ALA A 19 -13.83 -0.47 -8.57
N HIS A 20 -13.81 -1.53 -9.38
CA HIS A 20 -14.80 -1.71 -10.45
C HIS A 20 -16.22 -1.73 -9.88
N GLY A 21 -17.10 -0.90 -10.43
CA GLY A 21 -18.49 -0.76 -10.00
C GLY A 21 -18.72 0.16 -8.81
N ASN A 22 -17.67 0.83 -8.31
CA ASN A 22 -17.78 1.79 -7.22
C ASN A 22 -18.06 3.22 -7.73
N TYR A 23 -18.46 4.11 -6.82
CA TYR A 23 -18.60 5.54 -7.10
C TYR A 23 -17.23 6.22 -7.27
N PHE A 24 -17.25 7.43 -7.84
CA PHE A 24 -16.06 8.25 -8.01
C PHE A 24 -15.38 8.49 -6.66
N GLU A 25 -14.07 8.25 -6.59
CA GLU A 25 -13.23 8.43 -5.39
C GLU A 25 -13.58 7.57 -4.16
N GLU A 26 -14.27 6.45 -4.35
CA GLU A 26 -14.68 5.57 -3.24
C GLU A 26 -13.90 4.24 -3.15
N SER A 27 -12.80 4.09 -3.92
CA SER A 27 -11.93 2.92 -3.78
C SER A 27 -11.36 2.80 -2.36
N SER A 28 -11.11 1.57 -1.88
CA SER A 28 -10.52 1.34 -0.55
C SER A 28 -9.20 2.09 -0.36
N ALA A 29 -8.39 2.19 -1.41
CA ALA A 29 -7.18 3.02 -1.44
C ALA A 29 -7.48 4.50 -1.20
N HIS A 30 -8.45 5.07 -1.91
CA HIS A 30 -8.81 6.47 -1.78
C HIS A 30 -9.41 6.78 -0.40
N VAL A 31 -10.31 5.91 0.09
CA VAL A 31 -10.92 6.02 1.42
C VAL A 31 -9.84 5.94 2.52
N LEU A 32 -8.89 5.02 2.42
CA LEU A 32 -7.79 4.95 3.38
C LEU A 32 -6.96 6.24 3.37
N GLY A 33 -6.66 6.78 2.19
CA GLY A 33 -5.98 8.08 2.06
C GLY A 33 -6.73 9.19 2.78
N ARG A 34 -8.05 9.34 2.53
CA ARG A 34 -8.90 10.33 3.20
C ARG A 34 -8.91 10.20 4.71
N LEU A 35 -8.89 8.98 5.24
CA LEU A 35 -8.88 8.72 6.68
C LEU A 35 -7.52 9.02 7.32
N LEU A 36 -6.40 8.74 6.62
CA LEU A 36 -5.06 8.94 7.15
C LEU A 36 -4.52 10.36 6.98
N CYS A 37 -4.94 11.07 5.92
CA CYS A 37 -4.55 12.46 5.65
C CYS A 37 -4.70 13.39 6.87
N PRO A 38 -5.84 13.45 7.58
CA PRO A 38 -5.95 14.33 8.74
C PRO A 38 -5.03 13.90 9.90
N VAL A 39 -4.93 12.59 10.15
CA VAL A 39 -4.13 12.05 11.28
C VAL A 39 -2.63 12.34 11.10
N LEU A 40 -2.10 12.05 9.91
CA LEU A 40 -0.68 12.32 9.62
C LEU A 40 -0.41 13.79 9.27
N GLY A 41 -1.45 14.51 8.83
CA GLY A 41 -1.42 15.96 8.61
C GLY A 41 -1.12 16.76 9.86
N GLU A 42 -1.64 16.35 11.03
CA GLU A 42 -1.29 16.95 12.33
C GLU A 42 0.22 16.88 12.63
N LEU A 43 0.88 15.82 12.16
CA LEU A 43 2.32 15.64 12.28
C LEU A 43 3.10 16.27 11.12
N ARG A 44 2.43 17.02 10.24
CA ARG A 44 2.97 17.61 9.00
C ARG A 44 3.60 16.57 8.07
N VAL A 45 3.00 15.37 8.03
CA VAL A 45 3.39 14.30 7.12
C VAL A 45 2.31 14.13 6.05
N PRO A 46 2.52 14.66 4.83
CA PRO A 46 1.65 14.41 3.68
C PRO A 46 1.49 12.91 3.43
N VAL A 47 0.26 12.48 3.12
CA VAL A 47 -0.04 11.11 2.72
C VAL A 47 -0.19 11.05 1.21
N VAL A 48 0.51 10.11 0.58
CA VAL A 48 0.39 9.82 -0.85
C VAL A 48 -0.10 8.40 -1.02
N VAL A 49 -1.26 8.24 -1.64
CA VAL A 49 -1.79 6.92 -1.98
C VAL A 49 -1.64 6.65 -3.46
N ARG A 50 -1.12 5.48 -3.81
CA ARG A 50 -0.95 4.98 -5.18
C ARG A 50 -1.78 3.73 -5.36
N ASN A 51 -2.86 3.81 -6.11
CA ASN A 51 -3.59 2.60 -6.50
C ASN A 51 -3.02 2.07 -7.82
N GLN A 52 -2.30 0.96 -7.75
CA GLN A 52 -1.72 0.27 -8.91
C GLN A 52 -2.39 -1.09 -9.13
N ALA A 53 -3.54 -1.33 -8.51
CA ALA A 53 -4.33 -2.52 -8.80
C ALA A 53 -4.75 -2.55 -10.28
N MET A 54 -4.93 -3.75 -10.82
CA MET A 54 -5.40 -3.96 -12.19
C MET A 54 -6.48 -5.03 -12.22
N GLY A 55 -7.54 -4.79 -12.99
CA GLY A 55 -8.63 -5.74 -13.16
C GLY A 55 -8.16 -7.04 -13.81
N ALA A 56 -8.76 -8.17 -13.40
CA ALA A 56 -8.45 -9.50 -13.92
C ALA A 56 -6.95 -9.88 -13.90
N HIS A 57 -6.19 -9.31 -12.96
CA HIS A 57 -4.76 -9.54 -12.80
C HIS A 57 -4.46 -10.36 -11.54
N GLY A 58 -3.55 -11.34 -11.65
CA GLY A 58 -2.99 -12.06 -10.51
C GLY A 58 -1.82 -11.30 -9.88
N GLY A 59 -1.31 -11.79 -8.74
CA GLY A 59 -0.18 -11.18 -8.06
C GLY A 59 1.13 -11.34 -8.84
N CYS A 60 1.30 -12.36 -9.68
CA CYS A 60 2.45 -12.43 -10.58
C CYS A 60 2.13 -11.71 -11.91
N PRO A 61 2.98 -10.75 -12.39
CA PRO A 61 4.35 -10.47 -11.97
C PRO A 61 4.53 -9.37 -10.91
N SER A 62 3.46 -8.66 -10.52
CA SER A 62 3.55 -7.49 -9.61
C SER A 62 4.21 -7.78 -8.25
N CYS A 63 4.12 -9.02 -7.77
CA CYS A 63 4.71 -9.50 -6.51
C CYS A 63 6.19 -9.91 -6.62
N VAL A 64 6.74 -10.07 -7.83
CA VAL A 64 8.13 -10.55 -8.03
C VAL A 64 9.15 -9.47 -7.66
N ASN A 65 8.84 -8.20 -7.91
CA ASN A 65 9.69 -7.07 -7.56
C ASN A 65 8.84 -5.90 -7.05
N VAL A 66 8.49 -5.97 -5.77
CA VAL A 66 7.63 -4.98 -5.10
C VAL A 66 8.24 -3.58 -5.15
N ALA A 67 9.56 -3.46 -4.97
CA ALA A 67 10.25 -2.16 -4.99
C ALA A 67 10.14 -1.47 -6.34
N ASN A 68 10.31 -2.21 -7.43
CA ASN A 68 10.23 -1.61 -8.76
C ASN A 68 8.77 -1.33 -9.17
N HIS A 69 7.84 -2.20 -8.81
CA HIS A 69 6.45 -2.06 -9.19
C HIS A 69 5.74 -0.94 -8.40
N TYR A 70 5.76 -1.05 -7.06
CA TYR A 70 5.05 -0.15 -6.16
C TYR A 70 5.84 1.09 -5.75
N GLY A 71 7.12 1.13 -6.13
CA GLY A 71 8.07 2.19 -5.79
C GLY A 71 8.86 1.84 -4.54
N ALA A 72 10.19 1.94 -4.64
CA ALA A 72 11.11 1.71 -3.52
C ALA A 72 10.97 2.77 -2.42
N ASP A 73 10.16 3.81 -2.65
CA ASP A 73 9.81 4.85 -1.71
C ASP A 73 8.49 4.62 -0.97
N ALA A 74 7.78 3.52 -1.24
CA ALA A 74 6.59 3.16 -0.47
C ALA A 74 6.96 2.91 1.00
N ASP A 75 6.21 3.46 1.95
CA ASP A 75 6.34 3.13 3.38
C ASP A 75 5.44 1.94 3.75
N MET A 76 4.33 1.79 3.01
CA MET A 76 3.38 0.68 3.13
C MET A 76 2.99 0.17 1.74
N VAL A 77 2.91 -1.15 1.61
CA VAL A 77 2.39 -1.83 0.42
C VAL A 77 1.25 -2.77 0.82
N MET A 78 0.14 -2.76 0.08
CA MET A 78 -1.02 -3.61 0.32
C MET A 78 -1.17 -4.64 -0.79
N TRP A 79 -1.41 -5.89 -0.41
CA TRP A 79 -1.67 -7.01 -1.30
C TRP A 79 -3.14 -7.39 -1.24
N ASP A 80 -3.86 -7.22 -2.35
CA ASP A 80 -5.28 -7.58 -2.49
C ASP A 80 -5.49 -8.41 -3.77
N PHE A 81 -4.81 -9.55 -3.85
CA PHE A 81 -4.93 -10.51 -4.97
C PHE A 81 -5.64 -11.80 -4.56
N GLY A 82 -6.22 -11.88 -3.36
CA GLY A 82 -6.75 -13.14 -2.81
C GLY A 82 -7.88 -13.79 -3.63
N MET A 83 -8.57 -13.03 -4.49
CA MET A 83 -9.54 -13.59 -5.44
C MET A 83 -8.88 -14.27 -6.65
N THR A 84 -7.75 -13.72 -7.13
CA THR A 84 -7.08 -14.16 -8.37
C THR A 84 -5.90 -15.08 -8.12
N ASP A 85 -5.24 -14.95 -6.97
CA ASP A 85 -4.19 -15.84 -6.50
C ASP A 85 -4.79 -16.85 -5.52
N HIS A 86 -4.88 -18.10 -5.95
CA HIS A 86 -5.40 -19.20 -5.13
C HIS A 86 -4.30 -19.91 -4.32
N SER A 87 -3.07 -19.40 -4.36
CA SER A 87 -1.89 -20.06 -3.83
C SER A 87 -1.16 -19.12 -2.86
N GLU A 88 -0.68 -19.67 -1.74
CA GLU A 88 0.00 -18.88 -0.70
C GLU A 88 1.42 -18.47 -1.14
N GLU A 89 1.98 -19.10 -2.16
CA GLU A 89 3.33 -18.84 -2.67
C GLU A 89 3.48 -17.42 -3.20
N THR A 90 2.48 -16.89 -3.92
CA THR A 90 2.54 -15.52 -4.45
C THR A 90 2.45 -14.49 -3.30
N ARG A 91 1.66 -14.80 -2.27
CA ARG A 91 1.56 -13.98 -1.07
C ARG A 91 2.86 -14.00 -0.25
N ASP A 92 3.46 -15.18 -0.04
CA ASP A 92 4.77 -15.30 0.63
C ASP A 92 5.83 -14.53 -0.16
N LEU A 93 5.88 -14.70 -1.48
CA LEU A 93 6.81 -13.96 -2.35
C LEU A 93 6.62 -12.44 -2.19
N PHE A 94 5.38 -11.94 -2.23
CA PHE A 94 5.09 -10.53 -2.02
C PHE A 94 5.63 -10.04 -0.66
N VAL A 95 5.34 -10.76 0.43
CA VAL A 95 5.82 -10.39 1.77
C VAL A 95 7.34 -10.36 1.82
N ARG A 96 8.01 -11.35 1.22
CA ARG A 96 9.49 -11.40 1.15
C ARG A 96 10.06 -10.20 0.40
N GLN A 97 9.44 -9.80 -0.70
CA GLN A 97 9.84 -8.65 -1.52
C GLN A 97 9.49 -7.31 -0.87
N ALA A 98 8.44 -7.24 -0.04
CA ALA A 98 8.00 -6.03 0.65
C ALA A 98 8.84 -5.69 1.89
N ARG A 99 9.38 -6.70 2.60
CA ARG A 99 10.15 -6.50 3.85
C ARG A 99 11.27 -5.45 3.77
N PRO A 100 12.09 -5.37 2.70
CA PRO A 100 13.14 -4.36 2.60
C PRO A 100 12.62 -2.91 2.49
N ILE A 101 11.34 -2.75 2.11
CA ILE A 101 10.71 -1.46 1.79
C ILE A 101 9.97 -0.91 3.01
N SER A 102 9.43 -1.78 3.88
CA SER A 102 8.68 -1.36 5.07
C SER A 102 9.57 -0.62 6.08
N ALA A 103 9.36 0.69 6.21
CA ALA A 103 9.97 1.49 7.26
C ALA A 103 9.33 1.15 8.61
N THR A 104 10.14 0.70 9.58
CA THR A 104 9.67 0.52 10.97
C THR A 104 9.36 1.88 11.59
N LEU A 105 8.07 2.14 11.86
CA LEU A 105 7.63 3.34 12.58
C LEU A 105 7.84 3.16 14.08
N THR A 106 8.97 3.61 14.61
CA THR A 106 9.16 3.73 16.07
C THR A 106 8.57 5.05 16.55
N LEU A 107 7.45 4.99 17.29
CA LEU A 107 6.86 6.09 18.05
C LEU A 107 7.46 6.09 19.46
N THR A 108 8.27 7.09 19.78
CA THR A 108 8.76 7.31 21.15
C THR A 108 7.85 8.36 21.80
N LEU A 109 6.98 7.93 22.73
CA LEU A 109 6.19 8.83 23.57
C LEU A 109 7.08 9.35 24.69
N THR A 110 7.51 10.60 24.62
CA THR A 110 8.13 11.31 25.73
C THR A 110 7.03 12.02 26.51
N LEU A 111 6.65 11.48 27.67
CA LEU A 111 5.78 12.15 28.63
C LEU A 111 6.62 13.20 29.38
N THR A 112 6.24 14.48 29.27
CA THR A 112 6.70 15.58 30.15
C THR A 112 5.71 15.83 31.25
#